data_AF-A0A8I1XUB7-F1
#
_entry.id   AF-A0A8I1XUB7-F1
#
_cell.length_a   1.000
_cell.length_b   1.000
_cell.length_c   1.000
_cell.angle_alpha   90.00
_cell.angle_beta   90.00
_cell.angle_gamma   90.00
#
_symmetry.space_group_name_H-M   'P 1'
#
loop_
_entity.id
_entity.type
_entity.pdbx_description
1 polymer ?
#
loop_
_entity_poly.entity_id
_entity_poly.type
_entity_poly.pdbx_seq_one_letter_code
_entity_poly.pdbx_strand_id
1 'polypeptide(L)'
;MANGQNPIVIDNVTLVPIRTVSLIPNLKVDWDNKSKTVMVTDSDTKNKLNLTVGSNSAYVNDKKVSVGVNPTVKEGAVYVPFRFIGEALNAKVLWHPDSKTVVTYKPSQTPNAMPAIN
;
A
#
# COMPACT_ATOMS: atom_id res chain seq x y z
N MET A 1 21.50 1.31 -10.75
CA MET A 1 21.16 2.66 -10.29
C MET A 1 19.73 2.63 -9.74
N ALA A 2 19.56 2.47 -8.43
CA ALA A 2 18.23 2.56 -7.81
C ALA A 2 17.91 4.05 -7.64
N ASN A 3 17.06 4.61 -8.49
CA ASN A 3 16.58 5.99 -8.36
C ASN A 3 15.82 6.10 -7.03
N GLY A 4 16.54 6.53 -5.99
CA GLY A 4 16.15 6.50 -4.60
C GLY A 4 15.13 7.57 -4.27
N GLN A 5 13.86 7.27 -4.52
CA GLN A 5 12.75 8.02 -3.95
C GLN A 5 12.69 7.65 -2.46
N ASN A 6 13.20 8.53 -1.60
CA ASN A 6 13.20 8.30 -0.16
C ASN A 6 11.81 8.60 0.41
N PRO A 7 11.38 7.94 1.50
CA PRO A 7 10.16 8.34 2.19
C PRO A 7 10.24 9.79 2.63
N ILE A 8 9.10 10.47 2.60
CA ILE A 8 8.95 11.83 3.10
C ILE A 8 7.91 11.81 4.22
N VAL A 9 8.11 12.65 5.23
CA VAL A 9 7.13 12.83 6.30
C VAL A 9 6.38 14.14 6.05
N ILE A 10 5.06 14.08 5.89
CA ILE A 10 4.17 15.24 5.72
C ILE A 10 3.09 15.11 6.79
N ASP A 11 2.85 16.17 7.56
CA ASP A 11 1.82 16.19 8.62
C ASP A 11 1.92 15.00 9.59
N ASN A 12 3.15 14.63 9.98
CA ASN A 12 3.46 13.47 10.84
C ASN A 12 3.06 12.10 10.23
N VAL A 13 2.73 12.06 8.93
CA VAL A 13 2.46 10.84 8.16
C VAL A 13 3.65 10.55 7.26
N THR A 14 4.12 9.31 7.27
CA THR A 14 5.17 8.85 6.36
C THR A 14 4.56 8.48 5.01
N LEU A 15 4.89 9.23 3.97
CA LEU A 15 4.61 8.89 2.60
C LEU A 15 5.81 8.18 1.99
N VAL A 16 5.54 7.05 1.36
CA VAL A 16 6.55 6.30 0.61
C VAL A 16 6.21 6.39 -0.88
N PRO A 17 7.22 6.29 -1.76
CA PRO A 17 6.93 6.15 -3.17
C PRO A 17 6.19 4.84 -3.44
N ILE A 18 5.20 4.90 -4.33
CA ILE A 18 4.36 3.76 -4.69
C ILE A 18 5.18 2.58 -5.25
N ARG A 19 6.34 2.87 -5.84
CA ARG A 19 7.31 1.88 -6.30
C ARG A 19 7.77 0.94 -5.19
N THR A 20 7.86 1.41 -3.95
CA THR A 20 8.24 0.54 -2.83
C THR A 20 7.16 -0.52 -2.58
N VAL A 21 5.89 -0.14 -2.71
CA VAL A 21 4.75 -1.06 -2.55
C VAL A 21 4.74 -2.11 -3.66
N SER A 22 5.13 -1.74 -4.89
CA SER A 22 5.21 -2.68 -6.01
C SER A 22 6.35 -3.70 -5.90
N LEU A 23 7.28 -3.53 -4.94
CA LEU A 23 8.35 -4.49 -4.67
C LEU A 23 7.90 -5.58 -3.68
N ILE A 24 6.76 -5.39 -3.02
CA ILE A 24 6.25 -6.35 -2.05
C ILE A 24 5.73 -7.57 -2.82
N PRO A 25 6.19 -8.80 -2.49
CA PRO A 25 5.70 -10.00 -3.15
C PRO A 25 4.19 -10.13 -3.01
N ASN A 26 3.53 -10.66 -4.04
CA ASN A 26 2.08 -10.86 -4.15
C ASN A 26 1.23 -9.58 -4.19
N LEU A 27 1.82 -8.39 -4.13
CA LEU A 27 1.13 -7.13 -4.42
C LEU A 27 1.36 -6.74 -5.87
N LYS A 28 0.27 -6.55 -6.60
CA LYS A 28 0.26 -5.97 -7.93
C LYS A 28 -0.11 -4.50 -7.82
N VAL A 29 0.74 -3.63 -8.33
CA VAL A 29 0.51 -2.19 -8.34
C VAL A 29 0.39 -1.73 -9.78
N ASP A 30 -0.69 -1.02 -10.07
CA ASP A 30 -1.00 -0.46 -11.37
C ASP A 30 -1.26 1.05 -11.22
N TRP A 31 -0.82 1.84 -12.20
CA TRP A 31 -0.96 3.29 -12.18
C TRP A 31 -1.75 3.73 -13.41
N ASP A 32 -2.90 4.36 -13.16
CA ASP A 32 -3.71 4.95 -14.19
C ASP A 32 -3.40 6.45 -14.33
N ASN A 33 -2.74 6.82 -15.42
CA ASN A 33 -2.34 8.21 -15.67
C ASN A 33 -3.52 9.13 -16.03
N LYS A 34 -4.65 8.58 -16.51
CA LYS A 34 -5.83 9.36 -16.92
C LYS A 34 -6.58 9.91 -15.71
N SER A 35 -6.83 9.05 -14.74
CA SER A 35 -7.54 9.33 -13.49
C SER A 35 -6.59 9.67 -12.33
N LYS A 36 -5.28 9.57 -12.55
CA LYS A 36 -4.24 9.74 -11.52
C LYS A 36 -4.49 8.82 -10.32
N THR A 37 -4.90 7.59 -10.61
CA THR A 37 -5.27 6.60 -9.60
C THR A 37 -4.25 5.47 -9.56
N VAL A 38 -3.76 5.19 -8.35
CA VAL A 38 -2.98 4.00 -8.04
C VAL A 38 -3.95 2.89 -7.66
N MET A 39 -3.86 1.75 -8.34
CA MET A 39 -4.56 0.52 -7.98
C MET A 39 -3.57 -0.49 -7.41
N VAL A 40 -3.77 -0.92 -6.18
CA VAL A 40 -2.98 -1.95 -5.52
C VAL A 40 -3.90 -3.16 -5.32
N THR A 41 -3.48 -4.32 -5.79
CA THR A 41 -4.21 -5.58 -5.64
C THR A 41 -3.32 -6.59 -4.94
N ASP A 42 -3.79 -7.11 -3.82
CA ASP A 42 -3.14 -8.20 -3.10
C ASP A 42 -3.66 -9.54 -3.63
N SER A 43 -2.75 -10.36 -4.14
CA SER A 43 -3.09 -11.67 -4.72
C SER A 43 -3.37 -12.74 -3.65
N ASP A 44 -2.85 -12.58 -2.43
CA ASP A 44 -3.13 -13.50 -1.32
C ASP A 44 -4.56 -13.29 -0.78
N THR A 45 -4.88 -12.05 -0.40
CA THR A 45 -6.15 -11.70 0.27
C THR A 45 -7.26 -11.33 -0.73
N LYS A 46 -6.92 -11.19 -2.01
CA LYS A 46 -7.77 -10.59 -3.06
C LYS A 46 -8.23 -9.17 -2.75
N ASN A 47 -7.56 -8.50 -1.82
CA ASN A 47 -7.88 -7.14 -1.45
C ASN A 47 -7.50 -6.16 -2.56
N LYS A 48 -8.36 -5.18 -2.83
CA LYS A 48 -8.13 -4.11 -3.81
C LYS A 48 -8.12 -2.78 -3.11
N LEU A 49 -7.14 -1.96 -3.43
CA LEU A 49 -6.98 -0.63 -2.90
C LEU A 49 -6.79 0.36 -4.05
N ASN A 50 -7.71 1.31 -4.17
CA ASN A 50 -7.64 2.37 -5.17
C ASN A 50 -7.41 3.72 -4.48
N LEU A 51 -6.30 4.37 -4.81
CA LEU A 51 -5.84 5.63 -4.25
C LEU A 51 -5.75 6.67 -5.36
N THR A 52 -6.56 7.72 -5.29
CA THR A 52 -6.49 8.81 -6.26
C THR A 52 -5.57 9.92 -5.73
N VAL A 53 -4.60 10.33 -6.54
CA VAL A 53 -3.68 11.44 -6.20
C VAL A 53 -4.47 12.74 -6.04
N GLY A 54 -4.17 13.48 -4.98
CA GLY A 54 -4.87 14.71 -4.64
C GLY A 54 -6.24 14.49 -3.97
N SER A 55 -6.71 13.24 -3.82
CA SER A 55 -7.93 12.92 -3.09
C SER A 55 -7.64 12.46 -1.67
N ASN A 56 -8.45 12.89 -0.70
CA ASN A 56 -8.41 12.35 0.66
C ASN A 56 -9.29 11.10 0.83
N SER A 57 -9.80 10.55 -0.28
CA SER A 57 -10.61 9.34 -0.29
C SER A 57 -9.93 8.27 -1.12
N ALA A 58 -9.94 7.05 -0.58
CA ALA A 58 -9.53 5.85 -1.28
C ALA A 58 -10.63 4.80 -1.17
N TYR A 59 -10.54 3.77 -2.00
CA TYR A 59 -11.46 2.64 -1.98
C TYR A 59 -10.72 1.37 -1.61
N VAL A 60 -11.16 0.71 -0.54
CA VAL A 60 -10.62 -0.58 -0.08
C VAL A 60 -11.72 -1.62 -0.23
N ASN A 61 -11.55 -2.60 -1.10
CA ASN A 61 -12.59 -3.58 -1.43
C ASN A 61 -13.95 -2.94 -1.70
N ASP A 62 -13.96 -1.92 -2.57
CA ASP A 62 -15.13 -1.13 -2.94
C ASP A 62 -15.72 -0.27 -1.81
N LYS A 63 -15.14 -0.27 -0.60
CA LYS A 63 -15.52 0.62 0.50
C LYS A 63 -14.71 1.90 0.48
N LYS A 64 -15.40 3.03 0.45
CA LYS A 64 -14.77 4.35 0.56
C LYS A 64 -14.22 4.55 1.97
N VAL A 65 -12.93 4.86 2.07
CA VAL A 65 -12.23 5.15 3.32
C VAL A 65 -11.46 6.45 3.19
N SER A 66 -11.30 7.15 4.31
CA SER A 66 -10.50 8.37 4.37
C SER A 66 -9.02 8.01 4.48
N VAL A 67 -8.19 8.62 3.65
CA VAL A 67 -6.74 8.36 3.61
C VAL A 67 -6.01 9.14 4.72
N GLY A 68 -6.62 10.23 5.20
CA GLY A 68 -6.05 11.18 6.14
C GLY A 68 -5.15 12.19 5.42
N VAL A 69 -4.12 11.70 4.72
CA VAL A 69 -3.19 12.52 3.94
C VAL A 69 -3.27 12.17 2.46
N ASN A 70 -3.51 13.17 1.63
CA ASN A 70 -3.72 12.97 0.20
C ASN A 70 -2.43 12.41 -0.45
N PRO A 71 -2.53 11.38 -1.31
CA PRO A 71 -1.39 10.96 -2.11
C PRO A 71 -0.93 12.11 -2.99
N THR A 72 0.37 12.33 -3.08
CA THR A 72 0.96 13.44 -3.82
C THR A 72 1.95 12.95 -4.84
N VAL A 73 2.19 13.71 -5.91
CA VAL A 73 3.25 13.39 -6.87
C VAL A 73 4.40 14.34 -6.65
N LYS A 74 5.58 13.80 -6.39
CA LYS A 74 6.79 14.57 -6.15
C LYS A 74 7.93 13.99 -6.97
N GLU A 75 8.65 14.84 -7.70
CA GLU A 75 9.78 14.43 -8.56
C GLU A 75 9.42 13.30 -9.57
N GLY A 76 8.18 13.30 -10.07
CA GLY A 76 7.69 12.28 -11.01
C GLY A 76 7.33 10.94 -10.38
N ALA A 77 7.43 10.80 -9.05
CA ALA A 77 6.99 9.62 -8.31
C ALA A 77 5.71 9.91 -7.53
N VAL A 78 4.80 8.93 -7.47
CA VAL A 78 3.61 9.01 -6.61
C VAL A 78 4.01 8.61 -5.19
N TYR A 79 3.73 9.48 -4.23
CA TYR A 79 3.92 9.30 -2.81
C TYR A 79 2.57 9.01 -2.16
N VAL A 80 2.52 7.87 -1.49
CA VAL A 80 1.31 7.33 -0.87
C VAL A 80 1.57 7.15 0.63
N PRO A 81 0.58 7.44 1.49
CA PRO A 81 0.70 7.23 2.92
C PRO A 81 0.83 5.74 3.21
N PHE A 82 2.00 5.36 3.69
CA PHE A 82 2.38 3.96 3.85
C PHE A 82 1.51 3.22 4.86
N ARG A 83 1.22 3.89 5.97
CA ARG A 83 0.37 3.37 7.04
C ARG A 83 -1.01 2.98 6.52
N PHE A 84 -1.60 3.84 5.70
CA PHE A 84 -2.91 3.61 5.12
C PHE A 84 -2.92 2.36 4.23
N ILE A 85 -1.88 2.13 3.44
CA ILE A 85 -1.77 0.91 2.61
C ILE A 85 -1.73 -0.35 3.48
N GLY A 86 -0.99 -0.32 4.59
CA GLY A 86 -0.97 -1.43 5.53
C GLY A 86 -2.34 -1.72 6.12
N GLU A 87 -2.99 -0.69 6.66
CA GLU A 87 -4.34 -0.80 7.24
C GLU A 87 -5.37 -1.28 6.19
N ALA A 88 -5.31 -0.74 4.97
CA ALA A 88 -6.19 -1.11 3.85
C ALA A 88 -6.02 -2.58 3.41
N LEU A 89 -4.79 -3.08 3.41
CA LEU A 89 -4.50 -4.46 3.02
C LEU A 89 -4.61 -5.43 4.20
N ASN A 90 -5.05 -4.96 5.37
CA ASN A 90 -5.09 -5.70 6.62
C ASN A 90 -3.72 -6.35 6.96
N ALA A 91 -2.65 -5.66 6.59
CA ALA A 91 -1.28 -6.05 6.80
C ALA A 91 -0.64 -5.11 7.83
N LYS A 92 0.09 -5.65 8.80
CA LYS A 92 0.96 -4.85 9.66
C LYS A 92 2.19 -4.49 8.86
N VAL A 93 2.32 -3.24 8.46
CA VAL A 93 3.39 -2.79 7.59
C VAL A 93 4.35 -1.93 8.41
N LEU A 94 5.59 -2.42 8.58
CA LEU A 94 6.68 -1.73 9.24
C LEU A 94 7.63 -1.15 8.18
N TRP A 95 7.99 0.11 8.35
CA TRP A 95 9.00 0.76 7.51
C TRP A 95 10.32 0.81 8.28
N HIS A 96 11.39 0.29 7.69
CA HIS A 96 12.75 0.40 8.21
C HIS A 96 13.49 1.49 7.42
N PRO A 97 13.64 2.71 7.98
CA PRO A 97 14.29 3.81 7.29
C PRO A 97 15.76 3.53 6.99
N ASP A 98 16.47 2.83 7.88
CA ASP A 98 17.90 2.52 7.76
C ASP A 98 18.20 1.62 6.56
N SER A 99 17.38 0.59 6.36
CA SER A 99 17.53 -0.37 5.26
C SER A 99 16.66 -0.04 4.05
N LYS A 100 15.92 1.08 4.09
CA LYS A 100 14.88 1.45 3.10
C LYS A 100 13.96 0.27 2.76
N THR A 101 13.67 -0.57 3.76
CA THR A 101 13.00 -1.86 3.59
C THR A 101 11.60 -1.80 4.19
N VAL A 102 10.64 -2.34 3.45
CA VAL A 102 9.28 -2.58 3.95
C VAL A 102 9.20 -4.00 4.48
N VAL A 103 8.77 -4.14 5.73
CA VAL A 103 8.41 -5.45 6.28
C VAL A 103 6.90 -5.48 6.47
N THR A 104 6.23 -6.39 5.76
CA THR A 104 4.80 -6.62 5.93
C THR A 104 4.56 -7.91 6.70
N TYR A 105 3.87 -7.81 7.83
CA TYR A 105 3.35 -8.93 8.58
C TYR A 105 1.86 -9.07 8.25
N LYS A 106 1.52 -10.07 7.45
CA LYS A 106 0.13 -10.52 7.34
C LYS A 106 -0.04 -11.67 8.33
N PRO A 107 -1.03 -11.67 9.24
CA PRO A 107 -1.40 -12.91 9.91
C PRO A 107 -1.83 -13.86 8.79
N SER A 108 -1.09 -14.96 8.59
CA SER A 108 -1.51 -16.05 7.72
C SER A 108 -2.96 -16.36 8.09
N GLN A 109 -3.88 -16.14 7.15
CA GLN A 109 -5.17 -16.80 7.24
C GLN A 109 -4.82 -18.27 7.38
N THR A 110 -5.23 -18.86 8.50
CA THR A 110 -5.11 -20.28 8.75
C THR A 110 -5.57 -21.01 7.49
N PRO A 111 -4.75 -21.91 6.91
CA PRO A 111 -5.25 -22.80 5.88
C PRO A 111 -6.55 -23.43 6.40
N ASN A 112 -7.59 -23.33 5.59
CA ASN A 112 -8.89 -23.93 5.82
C ASN A 112 -8.80 -25.24 6.60
N ALA A 113 -9.60 -25.34 7.67
CA ALA A 113 -9.98 -26.57 8.36
C ALA A 113 -8.81 -27.49 8.76
N MET A 114 -8.58 -27.62 10.07
CA MET A 114 -8.13 -28.92 10.58
C MET A 114 -9.10 -29.98 10.03
N PRO A 115 -8.66 -30.99 9.26
CA PRO A 115 -9.55 -32.09 8.95
C PRO A 115 -9.93 -32.70 10.29
N ALA A 116 -11.21 -32.68 10.62
CA ALA A 116 -11.71 -33.49 11.71
C ALA A 116 -11.31 -34.94 11.40
N ILE A 117 -10.49 -35.53 12.26
CA ILE A 117 -10.17 -36.95 12.22
C ILE A 117 -11.48 -37.71 12.46
N ASN A 118 -11.85 -38.55 11.48
CA ASN A 118 -12.99 -39.47 11.56
C ASN A 118 -12.76 -40.55 12.63
#